data_AF-A0A349NCG1-F1
#
_entry.id   AF-A0A349NCG1-F1
#
_cell.length_a   1.000
_cell.length_b   1.000
_cell.length_c   1.000
_cell.angle_alpha   90.00
_cell.angle_beta   90.00
_cell.angle_gamma   90.00
#
_symmetry.space_group_name_H-M   'P 1'
#
loop_
_entity.id
_entity.type
_entity.pdbx_description
1 polymer ?
#
loop_
_entity_poly.entity_id
_entity_poly.type
_entity_poly.pdbx_seq_one_letter_code
_entity_poly.pdbx_strand_id
1 'polypeptide(L)'
;MSGLKIGLGVSGLALILAASPNGKAQNAMVLPTDAILGYSLDWFAANGEATAVPTEIAVYSLSCGECIEELSAIARGYATAPDRFMLASFKKKDRDVSIPLLSLGLSNLDPKTRRSKLLDLIRIYTGDPDHYLENLEDWVTTVESRWPIGSGYKEDVLSRAFATNVLDMQARILALMDKMGTPDKIPLDQPTLALEVTRGSDRYNALVATLSLSWLRPGLETREDAESIGKRARSIDPLKSLLASQWIELKEWAMSGGYWIWGGRLGTDILGEIIDWQAQYHLLPDDATRLEKQRKWFEGTIVRAAKGPLSPLEAFGLADIEALASPGWSAAQADARQQLVFASYLGNLTTSKK
;
A
#
# COMPACT_ATOMS: atom_id res chain seq x y z
N MET A 1 -38.45 17.38 -1.52
CA MET A 1 -39.40 16.44 -2.15
C MET A 1 -39.29 16.58 -3.66
N SER A 2 -39.44 15.46 -4.40
CA SER A 2 -39.34 15.24 -5.86
C SER A 2 -38.00 15.62 -6.51
N GLY A 3 -37.15 14.74 -7.06
CA GLY A 3 -37.28 13.34 -7.48
C GLY A 3 -37.40 13.21 -9.00
N LEU A 4 -36.32 12.79 -9.68
CA LEU A 4 -36.28 12.03 -10.96
C LEU A 4 -34.79 11.70 -11.27
N LYS A 5 -34.29 10.47 -11.06
CA LYS A 5 -34.27 9.30 -11.96
C LYS A 5 -33.69 9.58 -13.37
N ILE A 6 -32.47 9.10 -13.62
CA ILE A 6 -32.05 8.58 -14.94
C ILE A 6 -31.47 7.20 -14.72
N GLY A 7 -32.02 6.24 -15.47
CA GLY A 7 -31.75 4.82 -15.36
C GLY A 7 -30.66 4.30 -16.29
N LEU A 8 -30.28 3.07 -15.97
CA LEU A 8 -29.54 2.07 -16.75
C LEU A 8 -29.61 2.22 -18.28
N GLY A 9 -28.42 2.24 -18.89
CA GLY A 9 -28.16 1.85 -20.27
C GLY A 9 -26.92 0.97 -20.31
N VAL A 10 -27.13 -0.33 -20.51
CA VAL A 10 -26.10 -1.34 -20.76
C VAL A 10 -25.40 -1.01 -22.09
N SER A 11 -24.08 -1.00 -22.11
CA SER A 11 -23.29 -1.26 -23.32
C SER A 11 -21.98 -1.92 -22.91
N GLY A 12 -21.97 -3.24 -23.02
CA GLY A 12 -20.74 -4.01 -22.99
C GLY A 12 -19.89 -3.63 -24.20
N LEU A 13 -18.61 -3.31 -23.95
CA LEU A 13 -17.58 -3.47 -24.95
C LEU A 13 -16.72 -4.66 -24.54
N ALA A 14 -16.93 -5.76 -25.25
CA ALA A 14 -16.06 -6.90 -25.26
C ALA A 14 -14.81 -6.58 -26.10
N LEU A 15 -13.66 -7.02 -25.57
CA LEU A 15 -12.41 -7.40 -26.22
C LEU A 15 -12.11 -6.90 -27.66
N ILE A 16 -10.95 -6.27 -27.80
CA ILE A 16 -10.06 -6.56 -28.93
C ILE A 16 -8.77 -7.16 -28.34
N LEU A 17 -8.73 -8.50 -28.30
CA LEU A 17 -7.47 -9.25 -28.20
C LEU A 17 -6.85 -9.24 -29.60
N ALA A 18 -5.70 -8.59 -29.76
CA ALA A 18 -4.85 -8.82 -30.91
C ALA A 18 -4.32 -10.26 -30.83
N ALA A 19 -4.86 -11.14 -31.68
CA ALA A 19 -4.42 -12.51 -31.81
C ALA A 19 -3.07 -12.58 -32.53
N SER A 20 -2.00 -12.91 -31.78
CA SER A 20 -0.75 -13.41 -32.36
C SER A 20 -0.84 -14.93 -32.50
N PRO A 21 -0.41 -15.56 -33.62
CA PRO A 21 -0.85 -16.92 -33.95
C PRO A 21 -0.16 -18.07 -33.20
N ASN A 22 0.65 -17.82 -32.17
CA ASN A 22 1.38 -18.88 -31.45
C ASN A 22 1.61 -18.62 -29.94
N GLY A 23 0.89 -17.69 -29.33
CA GLY A 23 0.94 -17.48 -27.87
C GLY A 23 -0.35 -17.97 -27.22
N LYS A 24 -0.26 -18.78 -26.16
CA LYS A 24 -1.40 -18.91 -25.23
C LYS A 24 -1.81 -17.51 -24.80
N ALA A 25 -3.11 -17.20 -24.85
CA ALA A 25 -3.61 -15.95 -24.29
C ALA A 25 -3.19 -15.88 -22.81
N GLN A 26 -2.30 -14.95 -22.47
CA GLN A 26 -1.97 -14.66 -21.07
C GLN A 26 -3.21 -14.07 -20.43
N ASN A 27 -3.62 -14.62 -19.28
CA ASN A 27 -4.65 -13.97 -18.49
C ASN A 27 -4.11 -12.62 -18.00
N ALA A 28 -4.89 -11.56 -18.15
CA ALA A 28 -4.55 -10.23 -17.67
C ALA A 28 -5.77 -9.61 -17.00
N MET A 29 -5.55 -8.93 -15.88
CA MET A 29 -6.58 -8.15 -15.20
C MET A 29 -6.32 -6.67 -15.42
N VAL A 30 -7.36 -5.92 -15.79
CA VAL A 30 -7.27 -4.46 -15.87
C VAL A 30 -7.23 -3.90 -14.45
N LEU A 31 -6.20 -3.11 -14.14
CA LEU A 31 -6.14 -2.36 -12.89
C LEU A 31 -7.02 -1.11 -12.99
N PRO A 32 -7.79 -0.78 -11.93
CA PRO A 32 -8.62 0.43 -11.91
C PRO A 32 -7.78 1.70 -12.01
N THR A 33 -7.97 2.49 -13.09
CA THR A 33 -7.25 3.74 -13.33
C THR A 33 -7.47 4.77 -12.22
N ASP A 34 -8.67 4.83 -11.65
CA ASP A 34 -9.02 5.67 -10.52
C ASP A 34 -8.20 5.33 -9.27
N ALA A 35 -7.93 4.05 -9.01
CA ALA A 35 -7.05 3.65 -7.92
C ALA A 35 -5.59 4.03 -8.21
N ILE A 36 -5.10 3.81 -9.43
CA ILE A 36 -3.74 4.20 -9.83
C ILE A 36 -3.54 5.71 -9.66
N LEU A 37 -4.50 6.51 -10.15
CA LEU A 37 -4.47 7.96 -9.98
C LEU A 37 -4.61 8.34 -8.49
N GLY A 38 -5.52 7.72 -7.75
CA GLY A 38 -5.77 8.00 -6.33
C GLY A 38 -4.56 7.80 -5.42
N TYR A 39 -3.65 6.87 -5.76
CA TYR A 39 -2.41 6.62 -5.01
C TYR A 39 -1.16 7.22 -5.67
N SER A 40 -1.29 7.97 -6.76
CA SER A 40 -0.20 8.76 -7.32
C SER A 40 -0.22 10.19 -6.79
N LEU A 41 0.97 10.75 -6.57
CA LEU A 41 1.15 12.06 -5.97
C LEU A 41 1.38 13.10 -7.06
N ASP A 42 0.63 14.19 -7.03
CA ASP A 42 0.79 15.33 -7.96
C ASP A 42 1.54 16.50 -7.35
N TRP A 43 2.19 16.27 -6.20
CA TRP A 43 2.71 17.31 -5.33
C TRP A 43 3.90 18.08 -5.92
N PHE A 44 4.54 17.58 -6.98
CA PHE A 44 5.61 18.28 -7.68
C PHE A 44 5.15 19.13 -8.87
N ALA A 45 3.91 18.93 -9.35
CA ALA A 45 3.32 19.70 -10.45
C ALA A 45 3.42 21.21 -10.16
N ALA A 46 3.51 22.07 -11.19
CA ALA A 46 3.90 23.48 -11.04
C ALA A 46 3.07 24.28 -10.00
N ASN A 47 1.81 23.93 -9.77
CA ASN A 47 0.92 24.57 -8.81
C ASN A 47 0.73 23.77 -7.49
N GLY A 48 1.45 22.67 -7.32
CA GLY A 48 1.31 21.72 -6.22
C GLY A 48 0.19 20.70 -6.40
N GLU A 49 -0.52 20.78 -7.53
CA GLU A 49 -1.56 19.86 -8.00
C GLU A 49 -1.53 19.80 -9.53
N ALA A 50 -1.86 18.63 -10.07
CA ALA A 50 -1.99 18.43 -11.51
C ALA A 50 -3.33 19.00 -12.00
N THR A 51 -3.31 19.80 -13.07
CA THR A 51 -4.51 20.42 -13.66
C THR A 51 -5.11 19.60 -14.81
N ALA A 52 -4.41 18.56 -15.25
CA ALA A 52 -4.83 17.64 -16.30
C ALA A 52 -4.54 16.20 -15.90
N VAL A 53 -5.23 15.25 -16.54
CA VAL A 53 -4.87 13.83 -16.45
C VAL A 53 -3.53 13.66 -17.17
N PRO A 54 -2.49 13.15 -16.49
CA PRO A 54 -1.19 13.02 -17.12
C PRO A 54 -1.19 11.89 -18.14
N THR A 55 -0.24 11.93 -19.07
CA THR A 55 -0.01 10.85 -20.04
C THR A 55 0.71 9.67 -19.41
N GLU A 56 1.49 9.92 -18.36
CA GLU A 56 2.24 8.91 -17.62
C GLU A 56 2.38 9.29 -16.14
N ILE A 57 2.65 8.29 -15.29
CA ILE A 57 3.04 8.49 -13.89
C ILE A 57 4.50 8.07 -13.75
N ALA A 58 5.35 8.96 -13.24
CA ALA A 58 6.75 8.65 -12.98
C ALA A 58 6.90 7.74 -11.74
N VAL A 59 7.85 6.82 -11.75
CA VAL A 59 8.13 5.92 -10.63
C VAL A 59 9.57 6.11 -10.19
N TYR A 60 9.75 6.56 -8.95
CA TYR A 60 11.07 6.82 -8.37
C TYR A 60 11.34 5.95 -7.17
N SER A 61 12.61 5.65 -6.90
CA SER A 61 13.10 5.12 -5.64
C SER A 61 14.09 6.13 -5.07
N LEU A 62 14.07 6.32 -3.74
CA LEU A 62 14.98 7.25 -3.07
C LEU A 62 16.40 6.66 -2.92
N SER A 63 16.58 5.35 -3.14
CA SER A 63 17.89 4.68 -3.20
C SER A 63 18.43 4.46 -4.62
N CYS A 64 17.75 4.96 -5.64
CA CYS A 64 18.11 4.80 -7.06
C CYS A 64 18.94 6.01 -7.52
N GLY A 65 20.17 5.79 -8.01
CA GLY A 65 21.09 6.86 -8.42
C GLY A 65 20.53 7.79 -9.50
N GLU A 66 20.01 7.23 -10.60
CA GLU A 66 19.38 8.02 -11.68
C GLU A 66 18.16 8.80 -11.17
N CYS A 67 17.37 8.19 -10.27
CA CYS A 67 16.22 8.82 -9.65
C CYS A 67 16.64 10.01 -8.76
N ILE A 68 17.72 9.86 -7.99
CA ILE A 68 18.30 10.92 -7.15
C ILE A 68 18.76 12.09 -8.03
N GLU A 69 19.44 11.82 -9.14
CA GLU A 69 19.89 12.85 -10.09
C GLU A 69 18.72 13.63 -10.67
N GLU A 70 17.68 12.93 -11.14
CA GLU A 70 16.47 13.56 -11.69
C GLU A 70 15.72 14.37 -10.63
N LEU A 71 15.50 13.82 -9.44
CA LEU A 71 14.85 14.50 -8.33
C LEU A 71 15.64 15.73 -7.87
N SER A 72 16.98 15.68 -7.87
CA SER A 72 17.86 16.81 -7.59
C SER A 72 17.71 17.91 -8.65
N ALA A 73 17.67 17.54 -9.94
CA ALA A 73 17.45 18.48 -11.03
C ALA A 73 16.06 19.14 -10.93
N ILE A 74 15.01 18.39 -10.61
CA ILE A 74 13.66 18.91 -10.39
C ILE A 74 13.65 19.90 -9.21
N ALA A 75 14.23 19.50 -8.07
CA ALA A 75 14.23 20.33 -6.86
C ALA A 75 15.05 21.63 -7.02
N ARG A 76 16.04 21.64 -7.92
CA ARG A 76 16.82 22.83 -8.29
C ARG A 76 16.21 23.65 -9.44
N GLY A 77 15.13 23.17 -10.06
CA GLY A 77 14.48 23.82 -11.19
C GLY A 77 15.22 23.66 -12.54
N TYR A 78 16.11 22.67 -12.65
CA TYR A 78 16.83 22.33 -13.88
C TYR A 78 16.09 21.31 -14.76
N ALA A 79 15.11 20.60 -14.19
CA ALA A 79 14.25 19.67 -14.90
C ALA A 79 12.76 19.97 -14.62
N THR A 80 11.91 19.62 -15.57
CA THR A 80 10.46 19.71 -15.41
C THR A 80 9.99 18.62 -14.44
N ALA A 81 9.24 19.01 -13.41
CA ALA A 81 8.60 18.06 -12.51
C ALA A 81 7.53 17.24 -13.26
N PRO A 82 7.39 15.94 -12.95
CA PRO A 82 6.27 15.16 -13.47
C PRO A 82 4.95 15.68 -12.89
N ASP A 83 3.87 15.58 -13.66
CA ASP A 83 2.53 15.90 -13.20
C ASP A 83 2.09 14.95 -12.06
N ARG A 84 2.48 13.67 -12.15
CA ARG A 84 2.21 12.66 -11.13
C ARG A 84 3.39 11.71 -10.97
N PHE A 85 3.61 11.25 -9.74
CA PHE A 85 4.63 10.25 -9.43
C PHE A 85 4.18 9.25 -8.36
N MET A 86 4.86 8.11 -8.30
CA MET A 86 4.80 7.14 -7.21
C MET A 86 6.21 6.87 -6.68
N LEU A 87 6.31 6.45 -5.42
CA LEU A 87 7.55 6.00 -4.82
C LEU A 87 7.57 4.48 -4.72
N ALA A 88 8.58 3.85 -5.32
CA ALA A 88 8.85 2.44 -5.17
C ALA A 88 9.53 2.17 -3.82
N SER A 89 8.72 1.91 -2.79
CA SER A 89 9.16 1.73 -1.41
C SER A 89 9.12 0.26 -0.94
N PHE A 90 9.48 -0.68 -1.81
CA PHE A 90 9.48 -2.11 -1.46
C PHE A 90 10.63 -2.48 -0.53
N LYS A 91 11.79 -1.87 -0.73
CA LYS A 91 12.93 -2.04 0.16
C LYS A 91 12.67 -1.28 1.44
N LYS A 92 13.04 -1.86 2.58
CA LYS A 92 12.90 -1.23 3.89
C LYS A 92 13.53 0.17 3.93
N LYS A 93 14.76 0.33 3.42
CA LYS A 93 15.45 1.63 3.40
C LYS A 93 14.66 2.70 2.65
N ASP A 94 14.21 2.41 1.42
CA ASP A 94 13.38 3.32 0.64
C ASP A 94 12.08 3.70 1.37
N ARG A 95 11.43 2.71 1.99
CA ARG A 95 10.20 2.93 2.75
C ARG A 95 10.42 3.82 3.96
N ASP A 96 11.45 3.54 4.73
CA ASP A 96 11.77 4.26 5.96
C ASP A 96 12.05 5.74 5.67
N VAL A 97 12.74 6.08 4.57
CA VAL A 97 12.98 7.48 4.18
C VAL A 97 11.78 8.13 3.48
N SER A 98 10.93 7.35 2.79
CA SER A 98 9.74 7.86 2.11
C SER A 98 8.60 8.22 3.07
N ILE A 99 8.43 7.47 4.18
CA ILE A 99 7.35 7.71 5.14
C ILE A 99 7.41 9.14 5.71
N PRO A 100 8.53 9.64 6.28
CA PRO A 100 8.61 11.00 6.78
C PRO A 100 8.29 12.04 5.71
N LEU A 101 8.83 11.88 4.50
CA LEU A 101 8.59 12.79 3.37
C LEU A 101 7.09 12.89 3.04
N LEU A 102 6.42 11.75 2.90
CA LEU A 102 4.98 11.72 2.59
C LEU A 102 4.13 12.21 3.76
N SER A 103 4.55 11.92 4.99
CA SER A 103 3.85 12.39 6.19
C SER A 103 3.85 13.92 6.26
N LEU A 104 4.99 14.55 5.93
CA LEU A 104 5.04 16.01 5.80
C LEU A 104 4.14 16.49 4.64
N GLY A 105 4.18 15.80 3.49
CA GLY A 105 3.31 16.13 2.36
C GLY A 105 1.82 16.17 2.76
N LEU A 106 1.37 15.16 3.51
CA LEU A 106 0.00 15.03 4.00
C LEU A 106 -0.36 16.04 5.09
N SER A 107 0.60 16.45 5.92
CA SER A 107 0.35 17.46 6.96
C SER A 107 0.18 18.88 6.40
N ASN A 108 0.58 19.12 5.15
CA ASN A 108 0.43 20.43 4.48
C ASN A 108 -0.77 20.43 3.53
N LEU A 109 -1.88 21.03 3.96
CA LEU A 109 -3.12 21.12 3.18
C LEU A 109 -3.05 22.13 2.02
N ASP A 110 -2.25 23.19 2.14
CA ASP A 110 -2.04 24.16 1.06
C ASP A 110 -1.09 23.57 -0.01
N PRO A 111 -1.54 23.37 -1.26
CA PRO A 111 -0.73 22.66 -2.26
C PRO A 111 0.58 23.35 -2.62
N LYS A 112 0.60 24.68 -2.65
CA LYS A 112 1.81 25.46 -2.97
C LYS A 112 2.85 25.34 -1.86
N THR A 113 2.42 25.43 -0.62
CA THR A 113 3.27 25.24 0.57
C THR A 113 3.78 23.80 0.64
N ARG A 114 2.90 22.81 0.44
CA ARG A 114 3.24 21.38 0.35
C ARG A 114 4.34 21.17 -0.67
N ARG A 115 4.13 21.63 -1.91
CA ARG A 115 5.11 21.53 -2.99
C ARG A 115 6.45 22.15 -2.61
N SER A 116 6.43 23.40 -2.14
CA SER A 116 7.65 24.14 -1.79
C SER A 116 8.48 23.40 -0.74
N LYS A 117 7.84 22.94 0.34
CA LYS A 117 8.50 22.19 1.42
C LYS A 117 9.03 20.83 0.95
N LEU A 118 8.26 20.11 0.14
CA LEU A 118 8.70 18.83 -0.40
C LEU A 118 9.90 18.99 -1.33
N LEU A 119 9.91 20.01 -2.21
CA LEU A 119 11.07 20.27 -3.05
C LEU A 119 12.31 20.70 -2.25
N ASP A 120 12.14 21.48 -1.17
CA ASP A 120 13.24 21.77 -0.25
C ASP A 120 13.80 20.50 0.40
N LEU A 121 12.93 19.60 0.86
CA LEU A 121 13.34 18.31 1.41
C LEU A 121 14.05 17.42 0.40
N ILE A 122 13.52 17.31 -0.82
CA ILE A 122 14.18 16.55 -1.88
C ILE A 122 15.55 17.14 -2.19
N ARG A 123 15.69 18.47 -2.23
CA ARG A 123 16.98 19.13 -2.42
C ARG A 123 17.99 18.78 -1.32
N ILE A 124 17.54 18.72 -0.07
CA ILE A 124 18.37 18.34 1.08
C ILE A 124 18.75 16.87 1.01
N TYR A 125 17.76 16.00 0.82
CA TYR A 125 17.95 14.56 0.71
C TYR A 125 18.96 14.20 -0.38
N THR A 126 18.75 14.72 -1.59
CA THR A 126 19.62 14.48 -2.76
C THR A 126 20.98 15.17 -2.65
N GLY A 127 21.20 16.02 -1.65
CA GLY A 127 22.52 16.59 -1.33
C GLY A 127 23.44 15.61 -0.63
N ASP A 128 22.88 14.66 0.14
CA ASP A 128 23.62 13.59 0.83
C ASP A 128 22.71 12.36 1.05
N PRO A 129 22.33 11.66 -0.02
CA PRO A 129 21.36 10.56 0.06
C PRO A 129 21.88 9.38 0.87
N ASP A 130 23.18 9.08 0.75
CA ASP A 130 23.82 7.96 1.45
C ASP A 130 23.78 8.18 2.97
N HIS A 131 24.07 9.40 3.45
CA HIS A 131 23.95 9.75 4.86
C HIS A 131 22.53 9.48 5.38
N TYR A 132 21.49 9.98 4.70
CA TYR A 132 20.10 9.82 5.17
C TYR A 132 19.58 8.38 5.04
N LEU A 133 20.07 7.61 4.06
CA LEU A 133 19.76 6.18 3.93
C LEU A 133 20.39 5.33 5.04
N GLU A 134 21.49 5.80 5.64
CA GLU A 134 22.19 5.14 6.74
C GLU A 134 21.79 5.69 8.12
N ASN A 135 21.33 6.94 8.20
CA ASN A 135 21.01 7.66 9.43
C ASN A 135 19.55 8.15 9.40
N LEU A 136 18.61 7.22 9.58
CA LEU A 136 17.18 7.50 9.51
C LEU A 136 16.73 8.55 10.55
N GLU A 137 17.33 8.56 11.74
CA GLU A 137 16.98 9.51 12.81
C GLU A 137 17.28 10.97 12.40
N ASP A 138 18.41 11.19 11.74
CA ASP A 138 18.80 12.50 11.20
C ASP A 138 17.85 12.93 10.08
N TRP A 139 17.43 11.99 9.24
CA TRP A 139 16.42 12.25 8.22
C TRP A 139 15.07 12.64 8.83
N VAL A 140 14.59 11.89 9.81
CA VAL A 140 13.34 12.18 10.53
C VAL A 140 13.40 13.56 11.17
N THR A 141 14.50 13.88 11.88
CA THR A 141 14.71 15.19 12.50
C THR A 141 14.70 16.32 11.46
N THR A 142 15.36 16.10 10.31
CA THR A 142 15.38 17.05 9.20
C THR A 142 13.99 17.33 8.65
N VAL A 143 13.17 16.29 8.51
CA VAL A 143 11.78 16.39 8.04
C VAL A 143 10.87 17.07 9.07
N GLU A 144 10.97 16.67 10.34
CA GLU A 144 10.17 17.22 11.43
C GLU A 144 10.44 18.72 11.65
N SER A 145 11.67 19.19 11.40
CA SER A 145 11.96 20.64 11.47
C SER A 145 11.21 21.49 10.44
N ARG A 146 10.58 20.88 9.43
CA ARG A 146 9.78 21.54 8.38
C ARG A 146 8.27 21.40 8.57
N TRP A 147 7.85 20.77 9.66
CA TRP A 147 6.46 20.55 9.96
C TRP A 147 5.66 21.86 10.08
N PRO A 148 4.38 21.91 9.68
CA PRO A 148 3.54 23.08 9.91
C PRO A 148 3.53 23.49 11.39
N ILE A 149 3.74 24.78 11.66
CA ILE A 149 3.62 25.33 13.01
C ILE A 149 2.17 25.17 13.46
N GLY A 150 1.95 24.55 14.62
CA GLY A 150 0.63 24.37 15.20
C GLY A 150 -0.16 23.16 14.67
N SER A 151 0.50 22.20 14.02
CA SER A 151 -0.11 20.88 13.82
C SER A 151 -0.42 20.26 15.19
N GLY A 152 -1.61 19.68 15.34
CA GLY A 152 -1.92 18.90 16.52
C GLY A 152 -1.28 17.52 16.43
N TYR A 153 -0.91 16.97 17.59
CA TYR A 153 -0.31 15.63 17.68
C TYR A 153 -1.16 14.54 16.98
N LYS A 154 -2.49 14.68 17.01
CA LYS A 154 -3.41 13.73 16.36
C LYS A 154 -3.31 13.79 14.84
N GLU A 155 -3.23 14.99 14.26
CA GLU A 155 -3.08 15.22 12.84
C GLU A 155 -1.73 14.67 12.32
N ASP A 156 -0.69 14.78 13.14
CA ASP A 156 0.64 14.26 12.79
C ASP A 156 0.67 12.73 12.78
N VAL A 157 0.03 12.09 13.77
CA VAL A 157 -0.16 10.65 13.82
C VAL A 157 -0.95 10.15 12.61
N LEU A 158 -2.04 10.82 12.24
CA LEU A 158 -2.83 10.46 11.06
C LEU A 158 -2.05 10.64 9.76
N SER A 159 -1.26 11.71 9.66
CA SER A 159 -0.41 11.95 8.48
C SER A 159 0.61 10.83 8.28
N ARG A 160 1.22 10.35 9.37
CA ARG A 160 2.13 9.18 9.35
C ARG A 160 1.42 7.89 8.99
N ALA A 161 0.23 7.68 9.55
CA ALA A 161 -0.59 6.50 9.26
C ALA A 161 -0.95 6.42 7.78
N PHE A 162 -1.43 7.53 7.19
CA PHE A 162 -1.79 7.59 5.78
C PHE A 162 -0.58 7.56 4.84
N ALA A 163 0.56 8.17 5.20
CA ALA A 163 1.79 8.04 4.43
C ALA A 163 2.20 6.56 4.29
N THR A 164 2.12 5.82 5.39
CA THR A 164 2.40 4.37 5.42
C THR A 164 1.43 3.60 4.51
N ASN A 165 0.13 3.90 4.58
CA ASN A 165 -0.87 3.23 3.74
C ASN A 165 -0.68 3.53 2.25
N VAL A 166 -0.43 4.79 1.89
CA VAL A 166 -0.18 5.23 0.51
C VAL A 166 1.03 4.50 -0.07
N LEU A 167 2.14 4.40 0.67
CA LEU A 167 3.32 3.67 0.22
C LEU A 167 3.07 2.18 0.05
N ASP A 168 2.34 1.56 0.99
CA ASP A 168 1.97 0.16 0.85
C ASP A 168 1.05 -0.06 -0.36
N MET A 169 0.18 0.89 -0.71
CA MET A 169 -0.65 0.84 -1.92
C MET A 169 0.13 1.06 -3.21
N GLN A 170 1.05 2.03 -3.24
CA GLN A 170 1.95 2.24 -4.36
C GLN A 170 2.76 0.97 -4.63
N ALA A 171 3.35 0.36 -3.59
CA ALA A 171 4.08 -0.90 -3.73
C ALA A 171 3.22 -2.04 -4.30
N ARG A 172 1.94 -2.14 -3.91
CA ARG A 172 1.00 -3.14 -4.45
C ARG A 172 0.68 -2.90 -5.92
N ILE A 173 0.39 -1.65 -6.29
CA ILE A 173 0.10 -1.26 -7.68
C ILE A 173 1.31 -1.59 -8.55
N LEU A 174 2.49 -1.11 -8.15
CA LEU A 174 3.73 -1.33 -8.89
C LEU A 174 4.07 -2.83 -9.01
N ALA A 175 3.85 -3.62 -7.96
CA ALA A 175 4.09 -5.07 -8.02
C ALA A 175 3.11 -5.80 -8.95
N LEU A 176 1.83 -5.44 -8.93
CA LEU A 176 0.82 -5.98 -9.85
C LEU A 176 1.20 -5.71 -11.32
N MET A 177 1.76 -4.53 -11.58
CA MET A 177 2.18 -4.07 -12.89
C MET A 177 3.57 -4.56 -13.33
N ASP A 178 4.34 -5.19 -12.44
CA ASP A 178 5.76 -5.52 -12.67
C ASP A 178 6.63 -4.27 -12.91
N LYS A 179 6.33 -3.18 -12.20
CA LYS A 179 6.93 -1.84 -12.31
C LYS A 179 7.73 -1.46 -11.06
N MET A 180 8.34 -2.45 -10.41
CA MET A 180 9.13 -2.26 -9.18
C MET A 180 10.57 -1.80 -9.45
N GLY A 181 11.07 -2.05 -10.66
CA GLY A 181 12.35 -1.49 -11.11
C GLY A 181 12.23 0.02 -11.26
N THR A 182 13.27 0.77 -10.87
CA THR A 182 13.27 2.23 -10.95
C THR A 182 14.58 2.75 -11.53
N PRO A 183 14.57 3.89 -12.27
CA PRO A 183 13.37 4.68 -12.62
C PRO A 183 12.48 3.93 -13.62
N ASP A 184 11.17 4.19 -13.59
CA ASP A 184 10.20 3.62 -14.54
C ASP A 184 9.01 4.58 -14.71
N LYS A 185 8.10 4.24 -15.62
CA LYS A 185 6.92 5.02 -15.98
C LYS A 185 5.71 4.13 -16.19
N ILE A 186 4.56 4.62 -15.76
CA ILE A 186 3.25 3.99 -15.98
C ILE A 186 2.53 4.77 -17.08
N PRO A 187 2.44 4.26 -18.31
CA PRO A 187 1.67 4.90 -19.36
C PRO A 187 0.17 4.83 -19.05
N LEU A 188 -0.55 5.94 -19.26
CA LEU A 188 -2.00 6.05 -19.04
C LEU A 188 -2.81 6.17 -20.35
N ASP A 189 -2.14 6.13 -21.49
CA ASP A 189 -2.75 6.11 -22.82
C ASP A 189 -3.32 4.72 -23.20
N GLN A 190 -3.00 3.69 -22.40
CA GLN A 190 -3.48 2.33 -22.55
C GLN A 190 -3.97 1.75 -21.22
N PRO A 191 -4.84 0.73 -21.25
CA PRO A 191 -5.26 0.05 -20.03
C PRO A 191 -4.07 -0.53 -19.27
N THR A 192 -3.97 -0.19 -17.99
CA THR A 192 -2.98 -0.78 -17.11
C THR A 192 -3.35 -2.22 -16.78
N LEU A 193 -2.43 -3.16 -17.01
CA LEU A 193 -2.67 -4.59 -16.83
C LEU A 193 -1.81 -5.20 -15.73
N ALA A 194 -2.42 -6.03 -14.90
CA ALA A 194 -1.74 -7.03 -14.09
C ALA A 194 -1.71 -8.36 -14.86
N LEU A 195 -0.52 -8.87 -15.12
CA LEU A 195 -0.31 -10.07 -15.91
C LEU A 195 -0.35 -11.33 -15.05
N GLU A 196 -0.76 -12.44 -15.67
CA GLU A 196 -0.68 -13.78 -15.11
C GLU A 196 0.71 -14.07 -14.52
N VAL A 197 0.71 -14.77 -13.39
CA VAL A 197 1.92 -15.15 -12.68
C VAL A 197 1.91 -16.64 -12.36
N THR A 198 3.02 -17.31 -12.63
CA THR A 198 3.18 -18.73 -12.26
C THR A 198 3.43 -18.87 -10.77
N ARG A 199 2.69 -19.76 -10.10
CA ARG A 199 2.91 -20.03 -8.68
C ARG A 199 4.36 -20.45 -8.40
N GLY A 200 4.96 -19.83 -7.38
CA GLY A 200 6.34 -20.09 -6.97
C GLY A 200 7.42 -19.45 -7.85
N SER A 201 7.05 -18.55 -8.78
CA SER A 201 8.01 -17.65 -9.42
C SER A 201 8.39 -16.49 -8.50
N ASP A 202 9.50 -15.82 -8.79
CA ASP A 202 9.93 -14.63 -8.04
C ASP A 202 8.86 -13.54 -8.04
N ARG A 203 8.19 -13.33 -9.19
CA ARG A 203 7.06 -12.40 -9.31
C ARG A 203 5.87 -12.80 -8.43
N TYR A 204 5.54 -14.09 -8.33
CA TYR A 204 4.45 -14.55 -7.45
C TYR A 204 4.78 -14.25 -5.98
N ASN A 205 6.02 -14.50 -5.58
CA ASN A 205 6.48 -14.25 -4.22
C ASN A 205 6.53 -12.75 -3.90
N ALA A 206 6.97 -11.91 -4.84
CA ALA A 206 6.89 -10.45 -4.70
C ALA A 206 5.43 -9.98 -4.51
N LEU A 207 4.48 -10.52 -5.29
CA LEU A 207 3.06 -10.21 -5.14
C LEU A 207 2.52 -10.62 -3.77
N VAL A 208 2.84 -11.84 -3.31
CA VAL A 208 2.51 -12.31 -1.95
C VAL A 208 3.02 -11.35 -0.89
N ALA A 209 4.29 -10.93 -0.99
CA ALA A 209 4.89 -10.01 -0.05
C ALA A 209 4.23 -8.63 -0.05
N THR A 210 3.82 -8.11 -1.22
CA THR A 210 3.17 -6.80 -1.31
C THR A 210 1.70 -6.82 -0.91
N LEU A 211 0.97 -7.88 -1.23
CA LEU A 211 -0.48 -7.97 -1.04
C LEU A 211 -0.85 -8.40 0.39
N SER A 212 0.09 -8.92 1.16
CA SER A 212 -0.14 -9.25 2.56
C SER A 212 -0.39 -8.02 3.45
N LEU A 213 -0.82 -8.27 4.68
CA LEU A 213 -0.81 -7.26 5.74
C LEU A 213 0.61 -6.74 5.96
N SER A 214 0.81 -5.42 5.86
CA SER A 214 2.15 -4.81 5.81
C SER A 214 2.87 -4.79 7.15
N TRP A 215 2.13 -4.73 8.26
CA TRP A 215 2.70 -4.73 9.62
C TRP A 215 3.05 -6.12 10.16
N LEU A 216 2.66 -7.20 9.47
CA LEU A 216 2.95 -8.58 9.86
C LEU A 216 4.12 -9.19 9.08
N ARG A 217 4.35 -8.70 7.86
CA ARG A 217 5.49 -9.16 7.06
C ARG A 217 6.80 -8.64 7.66
N PRO A 218 7.89 -9.40 7.56
CA PRO A 218 9.21 -8.87 7.88
C PRO A 218 9.56 -7.71 6.95
N GLY A 219 10.50 -6.86 7.37
CA GLY A 219 11.14 -5.94 6.45
C GLY A 219 11.79 -6.75 5.33
N LEU A 220 11.50 -6.40 4.07
CA LEU A 220 12.15 -7.03 2.94
C LEU A 220 13.61 -6.56 2.92
N GLU A 221 14.47 -7.39 3.50
CA GLU A 221 15.92 -7.22 3.44
C GLU A 221 16.41 -7.52 2.02
N THR A 222 17.56 -6.95 1.65
CA THR A 222 18.15 -7.01 0.30
C THR A 222 18.38 -8.43 -0.26
N ARG A 223 18.20 -9.48 0.54
CA ARG A 223 18.47 -10.88 0.18
C ARG A 223 17.42 -11.87 0.65
N GLU A 224 16.18 -11.45 0.88
CA GLU A 224 15.15 -12.44 1.17
C GLU A 224 14.80 -13.19 -0.11
N ASP A 225 15.12 -14.50 -0.15
CA ASP A 225 14.84 -15.31 -1.32
C ASP A 225 13.31 -15.52 -1.48
N ALA A 226 12.89 -15.60 -2.73
CA ALA A 226 11.49 -15.71 -3.09
C ALA A 226 10.84 -16.99 -2.48
N GLU A 227 11.62 -18.06 -2.33
CA GLU A 227 11.18 -19.33 -1.75
C GLU A 227 10.82 -19.20 -0.25
N SER A 228 11.57 -18.40 0.49
CA SER A 228 11.37 -18.11 1.92
C SER A 228 10.12 -17.29 2.16
N ILE A 229 9.77 -16.40 1.21
CA ILE A 229 8.48 -15.70 1.22
C ILE A 229 7.33 -16.70 1.07
N GLY A 230 7.41 -17.58 0.07
CA GLY A 230 6.41 -18.62 -0.17
C GLY A 230 6.19 -19.56 1.02
N LYS A 231 7.27 -19.97 1.72
CA LYS A 231 7.21 -20.84 2.91
C LYS A 231 6.51 -20.19 4.10
N ARG A 232 6.60 -18.86 4.23
CA ARG A 232 5.98 -18.12 5.33
C ARG A 232 4.61 -17.54 4.98
N ALA A 233 4.13 -17.70 3.76
CA ALA A 233 2.81 -17.23 3.37
C ALA A 233 1.71 -18.17 3.84
N ARG A 234 0.67 -17.62 4.48
CA ARG A 234 -0.51 -18.38 4.90
C ARG A 234 -1.78 -17.67 4.44
N SER A 235 -2.66 -18.47 3.83
CA SER A 235 -4.02 -18.07 3.52
C SER A 235 -4.89 -18.27 4.74
N ILE A 236 -5.53 -17.20 5.24
CA ILE A 236 -6.39 -17.24 6.42
C ILE A 236 -7.85 -17.21 5.96
N ASP A 237 -8.56 -18.30 6.26
CA ASP A 237 -10.00 -18.40 6.05
C ASP A 237 -10.72 -17.74 7.23
N PRO A 238 -11.46 -16.64 7.02
CA PRO A 238 -12.10 -15.93 8.11
C PRO A 238 -13.25 -16.71 8.77
N LEU A 239 -13.78 -17.75 8.11
CA LEU A 239 -14.89 -18.55 8.61
C LEU A 239 -14.44 -19.82 9.34
N LYS A 240 -13.17 -20.19 9.22
CA LYS A 240 -12.66 -21.42 9.84
C LYS A 240 -12.44 -21.19 11.35
N SER A 241 -13.27 -21.83 12.16
CA SER A 241 -13.08 -21.84 13.62
C SER A 241 -11.76 -22.52 14.00
N LEU A 242 -11.02 -21.88 14.90
CA LEU A 242 -9.74 -22.36 15.41
C LEU A 242 -9.84 -22.58 16.93
N LEU A 243 -9.18 -23.65 17.39
CA LEU A 243 -8.95 -23.91 18.81
C LEU A 243 -7.92 -22.91 19.37
N ALA A 244 -7.90 -22.74 20.70
CA ALA A 244 -6.93 -21.87 21.36
C ALA A 244 -5.46 -22.20 21.00
N SER A 245 -5.10 -23.49 20.91
CA SER A 245 -3.76 -23.92 20.49
C SER A 245 -3.43 -23.47 19.06
N GLN A 246 -4.40 -23.55 18.14
CA GLN A 246 -4.22 -23.11 16.75
C GLN A 246 -4.11 -21.59 16.65
N TRP A 247 -4.81 -20.84 17.52
CA TRP A 247 -4.64 -19.40 17.64
C TRP A 247 -3.25 -19.02 18.19
N ILE A 248 -2.70 -19.79 19.14
CA ILE A 248 -1.33 -19.61 19.63
C ILE A 248 -0.33 -19.82 18.49
N GLU A 249 -0.45 -20.92 17.75
CA GLU A 249 0.41 -21.20 16.59
C GLU A 249 0.31 -20.10 15.51
N LEU A 250 -0.90 -19.58 15.27
CA LEU A 250 -1.10 -18.48 14.32
C LEU A 250 -0.46 -17.18 14.80
N LYS A 251 -0.57 -16.86 16.09
CA LYS A 251 0.10 -15.72 16.71
C LYS A 251 1.61 -15.84 16.56
N GLU A 252 2.19 -16.97 16.97
CA GLU A 252 3.65 -17.20 16.89
C GLU A 252 4.15 -17.03 15.45
N TRP A 253 3.48 -17.65 14.49
CA TRP A 253 3.79 -17.48 13.08
C TRP A 253 3.71 -16.00 12.65
N ALA A 254 2.62 -15.30 12.96
CA ALA A 254 2.42 -13.92 12.54
C ALA A 254 3.47 -12.98 13.16
N MET A 255 3.80 -13.17 14.44
CA MET A 255 4.78 -12.35 15.16
C MET A 255 6.23 -12.70 14.78
N SER A 256 6.46 -13.86 14.16
CA SER A 256 7.77 -14.25 13.61
C SER A 256 8.06 -13.75 12.19
N GLY A 257 7.15 -12.97 11.61
CA GLY A 257 7.26 -12.45 10.24
C GLY A 257 6.53 -13.31 9.21
N GLY A 258 5.19 -13.31 9.28
CA GLY A 258 4.32 -14.08 8.37
C GLY A 258 3.65 -13.23 7.29
N TYR A 259 3.48 -13.78 6.09
CA TYR A 259 2.67 -13.13 5.04
C TYR A 259 1.22 -13.59 5.15
N TRP A 260 0.38 -12.71 5.72
CA TRP A 260 -1.05 -12.93 5.88
C TRP A 260 -1.81 -12.57 4.61
N ILE A 261 -2.45 -13.57 4.00
CA ILE A 261 -3.30 -13.39 2.82
C ILE A 261 -4.72 -13.83 3.22
N TRP A 262 -5.73 -13.01 2.90
CA TRP A 262 -7.11 -13.45 3.10
C TRP A 262 -7.50 -14.52 2.08
N GLY A 263 -8.02 -15.64 2.57
CA GLY A 263 -8.47 -16.77 1.77
C GLY A 263 -9.97 -16.97 1.78
N GLY A 264 -10.43 -17.88 0.92
CA GLY A 264 -11.84 -18.26 0.84
C GLY A 264 -12.68 -17.34 -0.07
N ARG A 265 -13.94 -17.72 -0.30
CA ARG A 265 -14.92 -16.84 -0.96
C ARG A 265 -15.49 -15.90 0.09
N LEU A 266 -15.07 -14.64 0.05
CA LEU A 266 -15.53 -13.60 0.98
C LEU A 266 -16.85 -13.02 0.46
N GLY A 267 -17.95 -13.31 1.15
CA GLY A 267 -19.23 -12.62 0.93
C GLY A 267 -19.15 -11.14 1.30
N THR A 268 -20.14 -10.34 0.89
CA THR A 268 -20.16 -8.88 1.14
C THR A 268 -20.05 -8.51 2.61
N ASP A 269 -20.74 -9.25 3.48
CA ASP A 269 -20.79 -8.94 4.91
C ASP A 269 -19.45 -9.26 5.59
N ILE A 270 -18.84 -10.39 5.21
CA ILE A 270 -17.49 -10.79 5.65
C ILE A 270 -16.46 -9.74 5.24
N LEU A 271 -16.55 -9.21 4.02
CA LEU A 271 -15.68 -8.14 3.56
C LEU A 271 -15.86 -6.88 4.41
N GLY A 272 -17.08 -6.51 4.77
CA GLY A 272 -17.36 -5.38 5.65
C GLY A 272 -16.64 -5.49 7.00
N GLU A 273 -16.76 -6.65 7.65
CA GLU A 273 -16.10 -6.88 8.96
C GLU A 273 -14.57 -6.87 8.87
N ILE A 274 -13.99 -7.45 7.80
CA ILE A 274 -12.54 -7.40 7.57
C ILE A 274 -12.09 -5.95 7.33
N ILE A 275 -12.85 -5.16 6.56
CA ILE A 275 -12.57 -3.75 6.30
C ILE A 275 -12.53 -2.97 7.61
N ASP A 276 -13.53 -3.12 8.46
CA ASP A 276 -13.63 -2.40 9.73
C ASP A 276 -12.53 -2.82 10.71
N TRP A 277 -12.17 -4.10 10.71
CA TRP A 277 -11.05 -4.59 11.51
C TRP A 277 -9.71 -4.02 11.01
N GLN A 278 -9.44 -4.06 9.69
CA GLN A 278 -8.21 -3.53 9.09
C GLN A 278 -8.08 -2.01 9.23
N ALA A 279 -9.20 -1.27 9.09
CA ALA A 279 -9.22 0.19 9.15
C ALA A 279 -8.65 0.73 10.48
N GLN A 280 -8.86 0.01 11.58
CA GLN A 280 -8.29 0.39 12.89
C GLN A 280 -6.76 0.37 12.90
N TYR A 281 -6.13 -0.52 12.12
CA TYR A 281 -4.67 -0.56 11.97
C TYR A 281 -4.16 0.53 11.03
N HIS A 282 -4.95 0.85 10.00
CA HIS A 282 -4.63 1.91 9.04
C HIS A 282 -4.65 3.32 9.65
N LEU A 283 -5.23 3.49 10.84
CA LEU A 283 -5.18 4.72 11.64
C LEU A 283 -3.95 4.82 12.56
N LEU A 284 -3.11 3.77 12.63
CA LEU A 284 -1.92 3.76 13.46
C LEU A 284 -0.69 4.24 12.67
N PRO A 285 0.22 4.97 13.33
CA PRO A 285 1.27 5.76 12.66
C PRO A 285 2.37 4.92 12.00
N ASP A 286 2.64 3.72 12.51
CA ASP A 286 3.76 2.90 12.09
C ASP A 286 3.48 1.40 12.28
N ASP A 287 4.32 0.56 11.66
CA ASP A 287 4.18 -0.90 11.70
C ASP A 287 4.39 -1.47 13.11
N ALA A 288 5.25 -0.86 13.93
CA ALA A 288 5.51 -1.35 15.29
C ALA A 288 4.26 -1.21 16.18
N THR A 289 3.57 -0.09 16.09
CA THR A 289 2.31 0.18 16.78
C THR A 289 1.21 -0.73 16.26
N ARG A 290 1.14 -0.96 14.94
CA ARG A 290 0.19 -1.91 14.32
C ARG A 290 0.45 -3.35 14.79
N LEU A 291 1.70 -3.78 14.82
CA LEU A 291 2.11 -5.11 15.28
C LEU A 291 1.78 -5.31 16.76
N GLU A 292 2.01 -4.30 17.59
CA GLU A 292 1.67 -4.34 19.01
C GLU A 292 0.16 -4.42 19.25
N LYS A 293 -0.65 -3.65 18.49
CA LYS A 293 -2.12 -3.78 18.52
C LYS A 293 -2.55 -5.19 18.09
N GLN A 294 -1.93 -5.74 17.05
CA GLN A 294 -2.21 -7.09 16.55
C GLN A 294 -1.85 -8.16 17.58
N ARG A 295 -0.71 -8.02 18.27
CA ARG A 295 -0.28 -8.92 19.35
C ARG A 295 -1.31 -8.96 20.47
N LYS A 296 -1.80 -7.80 20.92
CA LYS A 296 -2.86 -7.69 21.94
C LYS A 296 -4.18 -8.29 21.45
N TRP A 297 -4.54 -8.06 20.18
CA TRP A 297 -5.73 -8.66 19.57
C TRP A 297 -5.65 -10.20 19.58
N PHE A 298 -4.50 -10.78 19.24
CA PHE A 298 -4.28 -12.23 19.37
C PHE A 298 -4.42 -12.73 20.80
N GLU A 299 -3.82 -12.03 21.77
CA GLU A 299 -3.88 -12.43 23.19
C GLU A 299 -5.32 -12.45 23.70
N GLY A 300 -6.10 -11.41 23.41
CA GLY A 300 -7.53 -11.37 23.72
C GLY A 300 -8.32 -12.48 23.01
N THR A 301 -7.98 -12.76 21.75
CA THR A 301 -8.63 -13.83 20.96
C THR A 301 -8.34 -15.21 21.52
N ILE A 302 -7.10 -15.50 21.91
CA ILE A 302 -6.70 -16.78 22.52
C ILE A 302 -7.46 -17.02 23.83
N VAL A 303 -7.60 -15.99 24.68
CA VAL A 303 -8.38 -16.08 25.92
C VAL A 303 -9.86 -16.39 25.64
N ARG A 304 -10.43 -15.78 24.60
CA ARG A 304 -11.81 -16.07 24.16
C ARG A 304 -11.94 -17.49 23.63
N ALA A 305 -10.99 -17.92 22.79
CA ALA A 305 -10.96 -19.25 22.19
C ALA A 305 -10.78 -20.39 23.22
N ALA A 306 -10.27 -20.10 24.42
CA ALA A 306 -10.20 -21.05 25.52
C ALA A 306 -11.60 -21.47 26.04
N LYS A 307 -12.65 -20.68 25.76
CA LYS A 307 -14.04 -20.99 26.11
C LYS A 307 -14.77 -21.80 25.03
N GLY A 308 -14.19 -21.90 23.84
CA GLY A 308 -14.75 -22.61 22.69
C GLY A 308 -14.05 -22.16 21.39
N PRO A 309 -13.98 -23.02 20.35
CA PRO A 309 -13.40 -22.65 19.06
C PRO A 309 -14.02 -21.36 18.50
N LEU A 310 -13.19 -20.51 17.91
CA LEU A 310 -13.62 -19.21 17.37
C LEU A 310 -12.95 -18.97 16.01
N SER A 311 -13.72 -18.53 15.03
CA SER A 311 -13.22 -18.12 13.71
C SER A 311 -12.62 -16.71 13.74
N PRO A 312 -11.75 -16.33 12.78
CA PRO A 312 -11.26 -14.96 12.69
C PRO A 312 -12.38 -13.92 12.59
N LEU A 313 -13.46 -14.23 11.85
CA LEU A 313 -14.63 -13.35 11.75
C LEU A 313 -15.23 -13.05 13.12
N GLU A 314 -15.54 -14.10 13.88
CA GLU A 314 -16.07 -13.95 15.24
C GLU A 314 -15.04 -13.30 16.20
N ALA A 315 -13.75 -13.37 15.88
CA ALA A 315 -12.67 -12.75 16.63
C ALA A 315 -12.50 -11.25 16.37
N PHE A 316 -13.01 -10.71 15.24
CA PHE A 316 -12.76 -9.32 14.85
C PHE A 316 -13.24 -8.26 15.86
N GLY A 317 -14.09 -8.64 16.81
CA GLY A 317 -14.44 -7.79 17.94
C GLY A 317 -15.21 -6.54 17.50
N LEU A 318 -15.57 -5.69 18.45
CA LEU A 318 -16.17 -4.40 18.13
C LEU A 318 -15.06 -3.44 17.68
N ALA A 319 -15.33 -2.68 16.62
CA ALA A 319 -14.47 -1.55 16.25
C ALA A 319 -14.37 -0.59 17.44
N ASP A 320 -13.14 -0.23 17.80
CA ASP A 320 -12.87 0.69 18.89
C ASP A 320 -13.62 2.03 18.67
N ILE A 321 -14.33 2.51 19.70
CA ILE A 321 -15.09 3.77 19.63
C ILE A 321 -14.16 4.92 19.25
N GLU A 322 -12.91 4.91 19.73
CA GLU A 322 -11.93 5.93 19.37
C GLU A 322 -11.56 5.89 17.88
N ALA A 323 -11.49 4.68 17.30
CA ALA A 323 -11.25 4.53 15.87
C ALA A 323 -12.45 5.02 15.04
N LEU A 324 -13.67 4.72 15.46
CA LEU A 324 -14.90 5.17 14.81
C LEU A 324 -15.08 6.69 14.88
N ALA A 325 -14.63 7.31 15.96
CA ALA A 325 -14.67 8.77 16.14
C ALA A 325 -13.54 9.50 15.40
N SER A 326 -12.58 8.78 14.81
CA SER A 326 -11.47 9.38 14.07
C SER A 326 -11.97 10.08 12.80
N PRO A 327 -11.54 11.32 12.52
CA PRO A 327 -11.85 11.98 11.25
C PRO A 327 -11.26 11.24 10.03
N GLY A 328 -10.26 10.36 10.26
CA GLY A 328 -9.65 9.53 9.22
C GLY A 328 -10.37 8.20 8.95
N TRP A 329 -11.43 7.86 9.69
CA TRP A 329 -12.07 6.54 9.62
C TRP A 329 -12.50 6.14 8.19
N SER A 330 -13.23 7.02 7.51
CA SER A 330 -13.73 6.75 6.15
C SER A 330 -12.59 6.52 5.14
N ALA A 331 -11.48 7.25 5.27
CA ALA A 331 -10.32 7.07 4.42
C ALA A 331 -9.60 5.73 4.72
N ALA A 332 -9.47 5.38 6.01
CA ALA A 332 -8.89 4.10 6.42
C ALA A 332 -9.72 2.89 5.93
N GLN A 333 -11.05 2.98 5.96
CA GLN A 333 -11.94 1.98 5.38
C GLN A 333 -11.80 1.88 3.86
N ALA A 334 -11.67 3.01 3.16
CA ALA A 334 -11.46 3.03 1.71
C ALA A 334 -10.13 2.35 1.34
N ASP A 335 -9.04 2.64 2.08
CA ASP A 335 -7.75 1.98 1.92
C ASP A 335 -7.86 0.47 2.18
N ALA A 336 -8.46 0.05 3.31
CA ALA A 336 -8.64 -1.37 3.62
C ALA A 336 -9.43 -2.09 2.51
N ARG A 337 -10.51 -1.48 2.02
CA ARG A 337 -11.30 -2.01 0.91
C ARG A 337 -10.44 -2.19 -0.35
N GLN A 338 -9.68 -1.16 -0.74
CA GLN A 338 -8.86 -1.25 -1.93
C GLN A 338 -7.75 -2.30 -1.79
N GLN A 339 -7.20 -2.48 -0.59
CA GLN A 339 -6.21 -3.51 -0.32
C GLN A 339 -6.80 -4.90 -0.55
N LEU A 340 -8.02 -5.15 -0.08
CA LEU A 340 -8.72 -6.41 -0.29
C LEU A 340 -9.01 -6.67 -1.77
N VAL A 341 -9.38 -5.62 -2.54
CA VAL A 341 -9.55 -5.73 -3.99
C VAL A 341 -8.24 -6.18 -4.64
N PHE A 342 -7.11 -5.52 -4.36
CA PHE A 342 -5.83 -5.92 -4.92
C PHE A 342 -5.38 -7.31 -4.44
N ALA A 343 -5.60 -7.65 -3.17
CA ALA A 343 -5.28 -8.98 -2.63
C ALA A 343 -6.07 -10.09 -3.35
N SER A 344 -7.32 -9.81 -3.74
CA SER A 344 -8.16 -10.75 -4.50
C SER A 344 -7.59 -11.07 -5.89
N TYR A 345 -6.79 -10.17 -6.47
CA TYR A 345 -6.21 -10.39 -7.79
C TYR A 345 -5.19 -11.52 -7.79
N LEU A 346 -4.50 -11.76 -6.66
CA LEU A 346 -3.52 -12.84 -6.55
C LEU A 346 -4.12 -14.19 -6.95
N GLY A 347 -5.33 -14.51 -6.48
CA GLY A 347 -6.02 -15.76 -6.81
C GLY A 347 -6.34 -15.91 -8.29
N ASN A 348 -6.72 -14.81 -8.95
CA ASN A 348 -7.10 -14.81 -10.37
C ASN A 348 -5.89 -14.77 -11.31
N LEU A 349 -4.78 -14.15 -10.89
CA LEU A 349 -3.55 -14.06 -11.66
C LEU A 349 -2.69 -15.32 -11.56
N THR A 350 -2.90 -16.15 -10.54
CA THR A 350 -2.04 -17.31 -10.28
C THR A 350 -2.42 -18.50 -11.13
N THR A 351 -1.47 -19.02 -11.91
CA THR A 351 -1.60 -20.33 -12.55
C THR A 351 -0.71 -21.38 -11.90
N SER A 352 -1.19 -22.63 -11.96
CA SER A 352 -0.43 -23.79 -11.48
C SER A 352 0.60 -24.16 -12.54
N LYS A 353 1.84 -24.50 -12.15
CA LYS A 353 2.73 -25.26 -13.03
C LYS A 353 2.01 -26.56 -13.37
N LYS A 354 1.81 -26.82 -14.67
CA LYS A 354 1.34 -28.12 -15.15
C LYS A 354 2.43 -29.16 -14.97
#